data_AF-A0A9E7BZI7-F1
#
_entry.id   AF-A0A9E7BZI7-F1
#
_cell.length_a   1.000
_cell.length_b   1.000
_cell.length_c   1.000
_cell.angle_alpha   90.00
_cell.angle_beta   90.00
_cell.angle_gamma   90.00
#
_symmetry.space_group_name_H-M   'P 1'
#
loop_
_entity.id
_entity.type
_entity.pdbx_description
1 polymer ?
#
loop_
_entity_poly.entity_id
_entity_poly.type
_entity_poly.pdbx_seq_one_letter_code
_entity_poly.pdbx_strand_id
1 'polypeptide(L)'
;MAAALLAAFAGAVTAASAGAAVLATDEPCYLPGQQMIVAGQGFAPSAPVQVASGGVLATPTADAAGSFQASAAAPALPFSTPSARSLALTATDGTTSATVRIRVANLAALHSPRSPSQPQSRVRWRISGLRPGARVYAHYVHAGREQRRVSFGRMPERCSVLRKRIAMLPVDHPAAGRWRIQIDTRARYSPRTRRSLVEFGTVGRRIVG
;
A
#
# COMPACT_ATOMS: atom_id res chain seq x y z
N MET A 1 -2.28 -82.80 2.50
CA MET A 1 -2.92 -81.74 3.31
C MET A 1 -1.83 -80.80 3.82
N ALA A 2 -1.73 -79.59 3.28
CA ALA A 2 -0.88 -78.53 3.84
C ALA A 2 -1.58 -77.19 3.59
N ALA A 3 -1.94 -76.53 4.68
CA ALA A 3 -2.82 -75.37 4.74
C ALA A 3 -2.09 -74.07 4.40
N ALA A 4 -2.84 -73.17 3.75
CA ALA A 4 -2.45 -71.82 3.35
C ALA A 4 -2.40 -70.85 4.55
N LEU A 5 -1.52 -69.85 4.47
CA LEU A 5 -1.53 -68.66 5.31
C LEU A 5 -1.30 -67.43 4.42
N LEU A 6 -2.40 -66.75 4.07
CA LEU A 6 -2.42 -65.43 3.42
C LEU A 6 -2.43 -64.37 4.53
N ALA A 7 -1.33 -63.63 4.69
CA ALA A 7 -1.24 -62.50 5.61
C ALA A 7 -1.71 -61.22 4.90
N ALA A 8 -2.87 -60.69 5.32
CA ALA A 8 -3.38 -59.40 4.87
C ALA A 8 -2.67 -58.27 5.63
N PHE A 9 -1.86 -57.47 4.93
CA PHE A 9 -1.29 -56.23 5.46
C PHE A 9 -2.37 -55.14 5.49
N ALA A 10 -2.92 -54.88 6.67
CA ALA A 10 -3.75 -53.71 6.93
C ALA A 10 -2.85 -52.47 7.04
N GLY A 11 -2.71 -51.71 5.95
CA GLY A 11 -2.05 -50.41 5.96
C GLY A 11 -2.90 -49.41 6.76
N ALA A 12 -2.40 -48.99 7.92
CA ALA A 12 -2.99 -47.91 8.70
C ALA A 12 -2.86 -46.60 7.92
N VAL A 13 -3.98 -46.11 7.37
CA VAL A 13 -4.08 -44.77 6.78
C VAL A 13 -4.07 -43.78 7.94
N THR A 14 -2.94 -43.14 8.20
CA THR A 14 -2.91 -41.98 9.10
C THR A 14 -3.72 -40.87 8.44
N ALA A 15 -4.91 -40.57 8.97
CA ALA A 15 -5.68 -39.41 8.58
C ALA A 15 -4.80 -38.17 8.83
N ALA A 16 -4.31 -37.55 7.76
CA ALA A 16 -3.69 -36.24 7.86
C ALA A 16 -4.71 -35.30 8.50
N SER A 17 -4.38 -34.72 9.65
CA SER A 17 -5.20 -33.67 10.23
C SER A 17 -5.35 -32.60 9.17
N ALA A 18 -6.58 -32.34 8.72
CA ALA A 18 -6.86 -31.23 7.83
C ALA A 18 -6.51 -29.94 8.57
N GLY A 19 -5.28 -29.47 8.39
CA GLY A 19 -4.85 -28.18 8.88
C GLY A 19 -5.77 -27.13 8.26
N ALA A 20 -6.25 -26.18 9.07
CA ALA A 20 -7.03 -25.06 8.56
C ALA A 20 -6.24 -24.38 7.44
N ALA A 21 -6.89 -24.12 6.31
CA ALA A 21 -6.21 -23.48 5.19
C ALA A 21 -5.58 -22.16 5.62
N VAL A 22 -4.37 -21.92 5.15
CA VAL A 22 -3.59 -20.73 5.48
C VAL A 22 -3.39 -19.90 4.23
N LEU A 23 -3.34 -18.59 4.43
CA LEU A 23 -3.10 -17.60 3.38
C LEU A 23 -2.06 -16.61 3.88
N ALA A 24 -1.09 -16.30 3.02
CA ALA A 24 -0.02 -15.37 3.30
C ALA A 24 0.25 -14.48 2.09
N THR A 25 0.86 -13.32 2.34
CA THR A 25 1.34 -12.41 1.31
C THR A 25 2.81 -12.07 1.56
N ASP A 26 3.52 -11.65 0.52
CA ASP A 26 4.96 -11.30 0.60
C ASP A 26 5.25 -10.08 1.45
N GLU A 27 4.29 -9.16 1.58
CA GLU A 27 4.39 -7.96 2.38
C GLU A 27 3.08 -7.74 3.16
N PRO A 28 3.13 -7.15 4.35
CA PRO A 28 1.91 -6.79 5.09
C PRO A 28 1.26 -5.49 4.56
N CYS A 29 1.94 -4.76 3.66
CA CYS A 29 1.49 -3.45 3.19
C CYS A 29 1.84 -3.17 1.72
N TYR A 30 0.89 -2.61 0.98
CA TYR A 30 1.02 -2.31 -0.45
C TYR A 30 0.57 -0.88 -0.80
N LEU A 31 1.02 -0.40 -1.96
CA LEU A 31 0.38 0.71 -2.67
C LEU A 31 -0.74 0.18 -3.57
N PRO A 32 -1.78 0.97 -3.86
CA PRO A 32 -2.77 0.62 -4.87
C PRO A 32 -2.11 0.19 -6.19
N GLY A 33 -2.51 -0.96 -6.72
CA GLY A 33 -1.96 -1.53 -7.97
C GLY A 33 -0.56 -2.11 -7.86
N GLN A 34 0.10 -2.06 -6.69
CA GLN A 34 1.37 -2.74 -6.47
C GLN A 34 1.15 -4.25 -6.62
N GLN A 35 2.05 -4.92 -7.34
CA GLN A 35 2.04 -6.38 -7.44
C GLN A 35 2.34 -6.99 -6.07
N MET A 36 1.54 -7.98 -5.69
CA MET A 36 1.66 -8.78 -4.48
C MET A 36 1.76 -10.26 -4.84
N ILE A 37 2.56 -11.00 -4.09
CA ILE A 37 2.60 -12.45 -4.16
C ILE A 37 1.72 -13.00 -3.05
N VAL A 38 0.74 -13.81 -3.45
CA VAL A 38 -0.22 -14.48 -2.56
C VAL A 38 0.11 -15.96 -2.57
N ALA A 39 0.29 -16.55 -1.39
CA ALA A 39 0.53 -17.97 -1.24
C ALA A 39 -0.48 -18.58 -0.27
N GLY A 40 -1.01 -19.75 -0.61
CA GLY A 40 -1.93 -20.48 0.24
C GLY A 40 -1.60 -21.96 0.34
N GLN A 41 -2.04 -22.59 1.42
CA GLN A 41 -1.89 -24.03 1.67
C GLN A 41 -3.15 -24.58 2.33
N GLY A 42 -3.40 -25.89 2.17
CA GLY A 42 -4.55 -26.58 2.73
C GLY A 42 -5.82 -26.49 1.87
N PHE A 43 -5.68 -26.20 0.57
CA PHE A 43 -6.78 -26.20 -0.39
C PHE A 43 -6.94 -27.57 -1.05
N ALA A 44 -8.08 -27.82 -1.69
CA ALA A 44 -8.30 -29.04 -2.45
C ALA A 44 -7.27 -29.19 -3.59
N PRO A 45 -6.58 -30.35 -3.71
CA PRO A 45 -5.60 -30.56 -4.77
C PRO A 45 -6.18 -30.36 -6.18
N SER A 46 -5.41 -29.73 -7.06
CA SER A 46 -5.82 -29.41 -8.45
C SER A 46 -7.08 -28.54 -8.56
N ALA A 47 -7.59 -27.98 -7.46
CA ALA A 47 -8.78 -27.14 -7.48
C ALA A 47 -8.45 -25.70 -7.90
N PRO A 48 -9.34 -25.03 -8.65
CA PRO A 48 -9.23 -23.59 -8.87
C PRO A 48 -9.51 -22.86 -7.55
N VAL A 49 -8.58 -21.99 -7.15
CA VAL A 49 -8.70 -21.15 -5.95
C VAL A 49 -8.96 -19.72 -6.37
N GLN A 50 -10.07 -19.14 -5.93
CA GLN A 50 -10.41 -17.75 -6.16
C GLN A 50 -9.81 -16.88 -5.05
N VAL A 51 -8.90 -15.97 -5.41
CA VAL A 51 -8.34 -14.96 -4.51
C VAL A 51 -9.06 -13.63 -4.74
N ALA A 52 -9.66 -13.06 -3.70
CA ALA A 52 -10.52 -11.89 -3.80
C ALA A 52 -10.39 -10.91 -2.62
N SER A 53 -10.66 -9.63 -2.89
CA SER A 53 -10.84 -8.56 -1.89
C SER A 53 -11.80 -7.51 -2.45
N GLY A 54 -13.10 -7.67 -2.20
CA GLY A 54 -14.15 -6.82 -2.80
C GLY A 54 -14.33 -7.02 -4.32
N GLY A 55 -13.67 -8.03 -4.88
CA GLY A 55 -13.62 -8.40 -6.29
C GLY A 55 -12.52 -9.45 -6.51
N VAL A 56 -12.62 -10.23 -7.58
CA VAL A 56 -11.63 -11.27 -7.92
C VAL A 56 -10.33 -10.63 -8.37
N LEU A 57 -9.22 -11.05 -7.77
CA LEU A 57 -7.89 -10.53 -8.08
C LEU A 57 -7.04 -11.55 -8.85
N ALA A 58 -7.20 -12.84 -8.55
CA ALA A 58 -6.51 -13.93 -9.23
C ALA A 58 -7.28 -15.25 -9.04
N THR A 59 -7.04 -16.21 -9.94
CA THR A 59 -7.62 -17.56 -9.89
C THR A 59 -6.55 -18.64 -10.14
N PRO A 60 -5.56 -18.79 -9.24
CA PRO A 60 -4.60 -19.89 -9.36
C PRO A 60 -5.26 -21.26 -9.23
N THR A 61 -4.54 -22.30 -9.63
CA THR A 61 -4.88 -23.70 -9.35
C THR A 61 -3.96 -24.21 -8.25
N ALA A 62 -4.52 -24.88 -7.24
CA ALA A 62 -3.73 -25.55 -6.22
C ALA A 62 -3.00 -26.76 -6.81
N ASP A 63 -1.78 -27.01 -6.34
CA ASP A 63 -1.01 -28.18 -6.74
C ASP A 63 -1.52 -29.47 -6.07
N ALA A 64 -0.82 -30.59 -6.32
CA ALA A 64 -1.17 -31.89 -5.74
C ALA A 64 -1.10 -31.91 -4.20
N ALA A 65 -0.36 -30.99 -3.58
CA ALA A 65 -0.25 -30.84 -2.14
C ALA A 65 -1.26 -29.82 -1.57
N GLY A 66 -2.17 -29.28 -2.39
CA GLY A 66 -3.15 -28.29 -1.95
C GLY A 66 -2.55 -26.89 -1.71
N SER A 67 -1.40 -26.60 -2.31
CA SER A 67 -0.71 -25.32 -2.20
C SER A 67 -0.83 -24.52 -3.49
N PHE A 68 -0.79 -23.20 -3.38
CA PHE A 68 -0.72 -22.33 -4.57
C PHE A 68 0.14 -21.11 -4.31
N GLN A 69 0.64 -20.53 -5.40
CA GLN A 69 1.23 -19.20 -5.42
C GLN A 69 0.71 -18.43 -6.63
N ALA A 70 0.33 -17.16 -6.43
CA ALA A 70 -0.16 -16.30 -7.49
C ALA A 70 0.34 -14.87 -7.33
N SER A 71 0.48 -14.19 -8.47
CA SER A 71 0.64 -12.75 -8.51
C SER A 71 -0.73 -12.09 -8.64
N ALA A 72 -0.99 -11.08 -7.81
CA ALA A 72 -2.19 -10.26 -7.87
C ALA A 72 -1.83 -8.77 -7.73
N ALA A 73 -2.73 -7.88 -8.15
CA ALA A 73 -2.57 -6.45 -7.89
C ALA A 73 -3.27 -6.06 -6.59
N ALA A 74 -2.59 -5.28 -5.74
CA ALA A 74 -3.19 -4.77 -4.51
C ALA A 74 -4.40 -3.86 -4.82
N PRO A 75 -5.55 -4.03 -4.12
CA PRO A 75 -6.77 -3.28 -4.42
C PRO A 75 -6.61 -1.77 -4.34
N ALA A 76 -7.38 -1.04 -5.14
CA ALA A 76 -7.49 0.41 -5.03
C ALA A 76 -8.33 0.81 -3.80
N LEU A 77 -7.99 1.94 -3.19
CA LEU A 77 -8.80 2.53 -2.12
C LEU A 77 -9.77 3.56 -2.71
N PRO A 78 -11.02 3.66 -2.21
CA PRO A 78 -12.03 4.57 -2.75
C PRO A 78 -11.82 6.04 -2.34
N PHE A 79 -10.69 6.38 -1.75
CA PHE A 79 -10.35 7.73 -1.29
C PHE A 79 -8.91 8.06 -1.72
N SER A 80 -8.63 9.35 -1.91
CA SER A 80 -7.31 9.85 -2.34
C SER A 80 -6.52 10.54 -1.21
N THR A 81 -7.02 10.48 0.03
CA THR A 81 -6.40 11.18 1.16
C THR A 81 -5.28 10.36 1.83
N PRO A 82 -4.31 11.02 2.51
CA PRO A 82 -3.20 10.35 3.15
C PRO A 82 -3.67 9.45 4.29
N SER A 83 -3.72 8.15 4.02
CA SER A 83 -4.25 7.14 4.92
C SER A 83 -3.85 5.75 4.46
N ALA A 84 -4.07 4.79 5.34
CA ALA A 84 -3.98 3.38 5.03
C ALA A 84 -5.23 2.68 5.56
N ARG A 85 -5.65 1.60 4.89
CA ARG A 85 -6.72 0.74 5.38
C ARG A 85 -6.34 -0.72 5.33
N SER A 86 -6.89 -1.45 6.30
CA SER A 86 -6.84 -2.90 6.31
C SER A 86 -7.93 -3.43 5.38
N LEU A 87 -7.57 -4.36 4.53
CA LEU A 87 -8.48 -5.11 3.66
C LEU A 87 -8.35 -6.60 4.00
N ALA A 88 -9.45 -7.34 3.87
CA ALA A 88 -9.44 -8.79 3.96
C ALA A 88 -9.20 -9.35 2.55
N LEU A 89 -8.15 -10.15 2.42
CA LEU A 89 -7.88 -10.95 1.25
C LEU A 89 -8.32 -12.38 1.57
N THR A 90 -9.22 -12.91 0.76
CA THR A 90 -9.78 -14.26 0.96
C THR A 90 -9.43 -15.12 -0.23
N ALA A 91 -9.01 -16.35 0.05
CA ALA A 91 -8.80 -17.40 -0.94
C ALA A 91 -9.81 -18.53 -0.67
N THR A 92 -10.52 -18.98 -1.70
CA THR A 92 -11.53 -20.05 -1.57
C THR A 92 -11.52 -20.98 -2.79
N ASP A 93 -11.64 -22.28 -2.57
CA ASP A 93 -11.85 -23.29 -3.63
C ASP A 93 -13.32 -23.73 -3.74
N GLY A 94 -14.22 -23.06 -3.01
CA GLY A 94 -15.65 -23.40 -2.92
C GLY A 94 -16.00 -24.32 -1.74
N THR A 95 -15.01 -25.01 -1.16
CA THR A 95 -15.18 -25.88 0.02
C THR A 95 -14.38 -25.39 1.23
N THR A 96 -13.18 -24.88 0.96
CA THR A 96 -12.20 -24.42 1.94
C THR A 96 -11.91 -22.95 1.71
N SER A 97 -11.77 -22.19 2.79
CA SER A 97 -11.49 -20.76 2.74
C SER A 97 -10.44 -20.35 3.75
N ALA A 98 -9.52 -19.49 3.34
CA ALA A 98 -8.54 -18.84 4.19
C ALA A 98 -8.57 -17.34 3.98
N THR A 99 -8.36 -16.56 5.05
CA THR A 99 -8.36 -15.10 4.98
C THR A 99 -7.14 -14.52 5.67
N VAL A 100 -6.50 -13.54 5.03
CA VAL A 100 -5.41 -12.75 5.59
C VAL A 100 -5.74 -11.26 5.52
N ARG A 101 -5.25 -10.48 6.47
CA ARG A 101 -5.39 -9.02 6.45
C ARG A 101 -4.16 -8.38 5.83
N ILE A 102 -4.37 -7.62 4.76
CA ILE A 102 -3.35 -6.76 4.15
C ILE A 102 -3.66 -5.29 4.45
N ARG A 103 -2.64 -4.43 4.41
CA ARG A 103 -2.84 -2.98 4.43
C ARG A 103 -2.55 -2.38 3.07
N VAL A 104 -3.36 -1.42 2.64
CA VAL A 104 -3.10 -0.60 1.45
C VAL A 104 -3.02 0.85 1.88
N ALA A 105 -2.06 1.60 1.33
CA ALA A 105 -1.90 3.02 1.61
C ALA A 105 -1.80 3.85 0.34
N ASN A 106 -2.54 4.96 0.28
CA ASN A 106 -2.44 5.87 -0.86
C ASN A 106 -1.11 6.61 -0.85
N LEU A 107 -0.54 6.80 -2.04
CA LEU A 107 0.49 7.81 -2.23
C LEU A 107 -0.17 9.18 -2.29
N ALA A 108 -0.18 9.89 -1.17
CA ALA A 108 -0.89 11.16 -1.05
C ALA A 108 -0.24 12.09 -0.03
N ALA A 109 -0.46 13.39 -0.22
CA ALA A 109 -0.08 14.45 0.69
C ALA A 109 -1.21 15.48 0.77
N LEU A 110 -1.53 15.92 1.98
CA LEU A 110 -2.50 16.98 2.24
C LEU A 110 -2.04 17.83 3.42
N HIS A 111 -2.54 19.05 3.48
CA HIS A 111 -2.36 19.96 4.60
C HIS A 111 -3.69 20.43 5.18
N SER A 112 -3.70 20.82 6.46
CA SER A 112 -4.81 21.53 7.08
C SER A 112 -4.35 22.80 7.81
N PRO A 113 -5.13 23.89 7.78
CA PRO A 113 -6.36 24.09 6.98
C PRO A 113 -6.09 24.05 5.46
N ARG A 114 -7.11 23.71 4.66
CA ARG A 114 -6.99 23.63 3.19
C ARG A 114 -6.58 24.97 2.57
N SER A 115 -7.17 26.05 3.09
CA SER A 115 -6.90 27.43 2.69
C SER A 115 -6.36 28.21 3.88
N PRO A 116 -5.05 28.16 4.15
CA PRO A 116 -4.44 28.99 5.20
C PRO A 116 -4.57 30.48 4.85
N SER A 117 -4.73 31.33 5.87
CA SER A 117 -4.97 32.77 5.70
C SER A 117 -3.80 33.51 5.06
N GLN A 118 -2.56 33.06 5.28
CA GLN A 118 -1.34 33.63 4.74
C GLN A 118 -0.37 32.54 4.26
N PRO A 119 0.51 32.83 3.28
CA PRO A 119 1.51 31.87 2.82
C PRO A 119 2.38 31.27 3.92
N GLN A 120 2.76 32.07 4.92
CA GLN A 120 3.62 31.61 6.02
C GLN A 120 2.84 31.01 7.19
N SER A 121 1.50 30.93 7.13
CA SER A 121 0.71 30.29 8.18
C SER A 121 1.15 28.83 8.38
N ARG A 122 1.28 28.40 9.64
CA ARG A 122 1.62 27.02 9.96
C ARG A 122 0.45 26.09 9.66
N VAL A 123 0.67 25.14 8.77
CA VAL A 123 -0.26 24.06 8.42
C VAL A 123 0.24 22.72 8.93
N ARG A 124 -0.70 21.78 9.12
CA ARG A 124 -0.38 20.39 9.44
C ARG A 124 -0.39 19.56 8.18
N TRP A 125 0.78 19.09 7.77
CA TRP A 125 0.95 18.13 6.69
C TRP A 125 0.67 16.70 7.16
N ARG A 126 0.05 15.92 6.28
CA ARG A 126 -0.13 14.47 6.37
C ARG A 126 0.32 13.84 5.07
N ILE A 127 1.18 12.83 5.12
CA ILE A 127 1.74 12.17 3.94
C ILE A 127 1.75 10.66 4.14
N SER A 128 1.35 9.90 3.12
CA SER A 128 1.37 8.44 3.12
C SER A 128 1.89 7.88 1.79
N GLY A 129 2.18 6.58 1.76
CA GLY A 129 2.54 5.85 0.54
C GLY A 129 3.95 6.12 -0.02
N LEU A 130 4.80 6.81 0.73
CA LEU A 130 6.23 6.90 0.43
C LEU A 130 7.00 5.72 1.02
N ARG A 131 8.22 5.49 0.51
CA ARG A 131 9.09 4.39 0.96
C ARG A 131 9.38 4.50 2.46
N PRO A 132 9.25 3.42 3.25
CA PRO A 132 9.61 3.39 4.67
C PRO A 132 11.07 3.79 4.89
N GLY A 133 11.36 4.45 6.02
CA GLY A 133 12.72 4.90 6.39
C GLY A 133 13.31 6.02 5.51
N ALA A 134 12.77 6.23 4.31
CA ALA A 134 13.24 7.27 3.40
C ALA A 134 12.96 8.66 3.97
N ARG A 135 13.91 9.57 3.75
CA ARG A 135 13.71 10.99 4.08
C ARG A 135 12.71 11.58 3.09
N VAL A 136 11.71 12.28 3.61
CA VAL A 136 10.69 12.96 2.83
C VAL A 136 11.08 14.43 2.67
N TYR A 137 11.03 14.90 1.43
CA TYR A 137 11.31 16.27 1.04
C TYR A 137 10.07 16.92 0.44
N ALA A 138 9.90 18.20 0.73
CA ALA A 138 8.99 19.08 0.03
C ALA A 138 9.81 20.10 -0.77
N HIS A 139 9.57 20.11 -2.08
CA HIS A 139 10.17 21.03 -3.03
C HIS A 139 9.12 22.10 -3.37
N TYR A 140 9.37 23.33 -2.95
CA TYR A 140 8.53 24.48 -3.23
C TYR A 140 8.96 25.09 -4.56
N VAL A 141 8.09 24.99 -5.57
CA VAL A 141 8.38 25.32 -6.95
C VAL A 141 7.52 26.51 -7.38
N HIS A 142 8.16 27.51 -7.97
CA HIS A 142 7.52 28.67 -8.61
C HIS A 142 8.20 28.92 -9.96
N ALA A 143 7.38 29.22 -10.98
CA ALA A 143 7.85 29.40 -12.36
C ALA A 143 8.77 28.25 -12.85
N GLY A 144 8.46 27.01 -12.44
CA GLY A 144 9.22 25.81 -12.81
C GLY A 144 10.54 25.58 -12.05
N ARG A 145 10.97 26.54 -11.21
CA ARG A 145 12.22 26.48 -10.44
C ARG A 145 11.96 26.18 -8.97
N GLU A 146 12.80 25.35 -8.37
CA GLU A 146 12.78 25.13 -6.92
C GLU A 146 13.27 26.39 -6.20
N GLN A 147 12.40 26.97 -5.37
CA GLN A 147 12.68 28.15 -4.56
C GLN A 147 13.14 27.75 -3.15
N ARG A 148 12.63 26.63 -2.64
CA ARG A 148 12.97 26.11 -1.32
C ARG A 148 12.79 24.61 -1.25
N ARG A 149 13.64 23.98 -0.45
CA ARG A 149 13.52 22.59 -0.04
C ARG A 149 13.39 22.48 1.47
N VAL A 150 12.47 21.66 1.95
CA VAL A 150 12.32 21.36 3.37
C VAL A 150 12.26 19.85 3.57
N SER A 151 12.89 19.35 4.64
CA SER A 151 12.70 17.95 5.06
C SER A 151 11.58 17.84 6.07
N PHE A 152 10.65 16.90 5.84
CA PHE A 152 9.58 16.60 6.78
C PHE A 152 9.95 15.52 7.80
N GLY A 153 11.15 14.94 7.68
CA GLY A 153 11.62 13.82 8.48
C GLY A 153 11.71 12.54 7.66
N ARG A 154 11.76 11.41 8.35
CA ARG A 154 11.75 10.07 7.74
C ARG A 154 10.35 9.49 7.78
N MET A 155 9.99 8.76 6.74
CA MET A 155 8.77 7.96 6.74
C MET A 155 8.88 6.88 7.83
N PRO A 156 7.96 6.81 8.81
CA PRO A 156 8.09 5.86 9.91
C PRO A 156 8.10 4.42 9.41
N GLU A 157 6.98 3.99 8.82
CA GLU A 157 6.76 2.61 8.38
C GLU A 157 5.93 2.56 7.10
N ARG A 158 5.85 1.38 6.50
CA ARG A 158 4.94 1.12 5.38
C ARG A 158 3.50 1.28 5.87
N CYS A 159 2.64 1.88 5.04
CA CYS A 159 1.25 2.19 5.40
C CYS A 159 1.08 3.14 6.61
N SER A 160 2.14 3.83 7.04
CA SER A 160 2.04 4.88 8.05
C SER A 160 1.70 6.25 7.42
N VAL A 161 1.33 7.19 8.30
CA VAL A 161 1.12 8.60 7.91
C VAL A 161 2.16 9.46 8.62
N LEU A 162 3.09 10.02 7.86
CA LEU A 162 4.00 11.06 8.34
C LEU A 162 3.21 12.34 8.58
N ARG A 163 3.41 12.95 9.75
CA ARG A 163 2.78 14.21 10.14
C ARG A 163 3.85 15.25 10.46
N LYS A 164 3.69 16.46 9.93
CA LYS A 164 4.62 17.56 10.20
C LYS A 164 3.86 18.88 10.25
N ARG A 165 4.20 19.76 11.20
CA ARG A 165 3.65 21.12 11.28
C ARG A 165 4.71 22.14 10.91
N ILE A 166 4.51 22.84 9.81
CA ILE A 166 5.41 23.87 9.27
C ILE A 166 4.61 24.93 8.51
N ALA A 167 5.24 26.04 8.11
CA ALA A 167 4.63 27.03 7.23
C ALA A 167 4.14 26.37 5.91
N MET A 168 3.00 26.83 5.39
CA MET A 168 2.49 26.39 4.10
C MET A 168 3.49 26.68 2.99
N LEU A 169 4.09 27.88 3.00
CA LEU A 169 5.10 28.33 2.06
C LEU A 169 6.28 28.95 2.83
N PRO A 170 7.34 28.19 3.12
CA PRO A 170 8.49 28.61 3.91
C PRO A 170 9.55 29.32 3.05
N VAL A 171 9.12 30.30 2.26
CA VAL A 171 10.02 31.25 1.59
C VAL A 171 9.80 32.65 2.15
N ASP A 172 10.85 33.45 2.10
CA ASP A 172 10.76 34.87 2.40
C ASP A 172 10.16 35.59 1.19
N HIS A 173 9.24 36.52 1.43
CA HIS A 173 8.57 37.33 0.39
C HIS A 173 8.07 36.50 -0.81
N PRO A 174 7.10 35.59 -0.61
CA PRO A 174 6.61 34.72 -1.68
C PRO A 174 6.06 35.53 -2.86
N ALA A 175 6.61 35.30 -4.04
CA ALA A 175 6.10 35.86 -5.28
C ALA A 175 4.65 35.44 -5.52
N ALA A 176 3.85 36.34 -6.08
CA ALA A 176 2.50 36.05 -6.50
C ALA A 176 2.46 35.01 -7.63
N GLY A 177 1.31 34.37 -7.81
CA GLY A 177 1.06 33.40 -8.87
C GLY A 177 1.02 31.95 -8.36
N ARG A 178 1.17 31.00 -9.30
CA ARG A 178 1.03 29.56 -9.05
C ARG A 178 2.27 28.97 -8.39
N TRP A 179 2.03 28.24 -7.32
CA TRP A 179 3.02 27.46 -6.60
C TRP A 179 2.68 25.98 -6.67
N ARG A 180 3.72 25.16 -6.74
CA ARG A 180 3.60 23.71 -6.66
C ARG A 180 4.53 23.19 -5.58
N ILE A 181 4.00 22.32 -4.73
CA ILE A 181 4.76 21.58 -3.73
C ILE A 181 4.84 20.15 -4.22
N GLN A 182 6.05 19.73 -4.58
CA GLN A 182 6.34 18.35 -4.93
C GLN A 182 6.87 17.63 -3.70
N ILE A 183 6.23 16.52 -3.33
CA ILE A 183 6.56 15.75 -2.12
C ILE A 183 7.06 14.37 -2.53
N ASP A 184 8.35 14.13 -2.30
CA ASP A 184 8.98 12.87 -2.68
C ASP A 184 10.14 12.48 -1.75
N THR A 185 10.93 11.49 -2.16
CA THR A 185 12.06 10.94 -1.37
C THR A 185 13.44 11.24 -1.98
N ARG A 186 13.49 12.06 -3.03
CA ARG A 186 14.72 12.51 -3.68
C ARG A 186 15.20 13.78 -3.00
N ALA A 187 16.48 13.81 -2.66
CA ALA A 187 17.06 15.01 -2.06
C ALA A 187 17.04 16.19 -3.03
N ARG A 188 17.23 15.97 -4.33
CA ARG A 188 17.24 17.02 -5.36
C ARG A 188 15.90 17.06 -6.08
N TYR A 189 15.39 18.26 -6.30
CA TYR A 189 14.21 18.46 -7.13
C TYR A 189 14.43 17.91 -8.54
N SER A 190 13.41 17.22 -9.06
CA SER A 190 13.37 16.76 -10.43
C SER A 190 11.95 16.90 -10.96
N PRO A 191 11.73 17.70 -12.03
CA PRO A 191 10.39 17.92 -12.59
C PRO A 191 9.77 16.64 -13.17
N ARG A 192 10.60 15.63 -13.47
CA ARG A 192 10.16 14.31 -13.96
C ARG A 192 9.58 13.44 -12.83
N THR A 193 9.83 13.79 -11.57
CA THR A 193 9.32 13.03 -10.42
C THR A 193 7.92 13.50 -10.07
N ARG A 194 6.91 12.81 -10.60
CA ARG A 194 5.50 13.08 -10.26
C ARG A 194 5.06 12.24 -9.06
N ARG A 195 5.72 12.42 -7.92
CA ARG A 195 5.25 11.82 -6.66
C ARG A 195 4.57 12.91 -5.85
N SER A 196 3.32 12.65 -5.46
CA SER A 196 2.37 13.52 -4.74
C SER A 196 2.60 15.04 -4.91
N LEU A 197 1.77 15.65 -5.77
CA LEU A 197 1.79 17.09 -6.04
C LEU A 197 0.66 17.79 -5.28
N VAL A 198 0.96 18.92 -4.66
CA VAL A 198 -0.02 19.87 -4.14
C VAL A 198 0.18 21.20 -4.84
N GLU A 199 -0.88 21.74 -5.43
CA GLU A 199 -0.86 23.00 -6.16
C GLU A 199 -1.76 24.02 -5.47
N PHE A 200 -1.34 25.29 -5.49
CA PHE A 200 -2.11 26.41 -4.98
C PHE A 200 -1.64 27.71 -5.63
N GLY A 201 -2.47 28.74 -5.60
CA GLY A 201 -2.11 30.09 -6.01
C GLY A 201 -1.83 31.01 -4.83
N THR A 202 -1.07 32.06 -5.09
CA THR A 202 -0.85 33.19 -4.19
C THR A 202 -1.31 34.47 -4.87
N VAL A 203 -2.13 35.27 -4.18
CA VAL A 203 -2.55 36.62 -4.62
C VAL A 203 -2.27 37.59 -3.48
N GLY A 204 -1.30 38.49 -3.67
CA GLY A 204 -0.76 39.29 -2.57
C GLY A 204 -0.26 38.38 -1.44
N ARG A 205 -0.74 38.60 -0.21
CA ARG A 205 -0.43 37.77 0.97
C ARG A 205 -1.49 36.69 1.27
N ARG A 206 -2.33 36.30 0.31
CA ARG A 206 -3.37 35.27 0.49
C ARG A 206 -3.08 34.02 -0.34
N ILE A 207 -3.47 32.86 0.19
CA ILE A 207 -3.50 31.58 -0.53
C ILE A 207 -4.89 31.40 -1.15
N VAL A 208 -4.92 31.03 -2.43
CA VAL A 208 -6.13 30.61 -3.16
C VAL A 208 -5.92 29.15 -3.60
N GLY A 209 -6.90 28.31 -3.28
CA GLY A 209 -6.84 26.85 -3.50
C GLY A 209 -7.52 26.40 -4.78
#